data_AF-A0A2W4QXC8-F1
#
_entry.id   AF-A0A2W4QXC8-F1
#
_cell.length_a   1.000
_cell.length_b   1.000
_cell.length_c   1.000
_cell.angle_alpha   90.00
_cell.angle_beta   90.00
_cell.angle_gamma   90.00
#
_symmetry.space_group_name_H-M   'P 1'
#
loop_
_entity.id
_entity.type
_entity.pdbx_description
1 polymer ?
#
loop_
_entity_poly.entity_id
_entity_poly.type
_entity_poly.pdbx_seq_one_letter_code
_entity_poly.pdbx_strand_id
1 'polypeptide(L)' 'WSTERTGKWEPLRPELVVEVAYDHLTGNRFRHGTRLLRWRPDKAPEQCTFDQLERELSPHLVDELLEH' A
#
# COMPACT_ATOMS: atom_id res chain seq x y z
N TRP A 1 3.13 -3.54 -27.10
CA TRP A 1 2.73 -2.16 -26.78
C TRP A 1 1.31 -1.97 -27.29
N SER A 2 0.34 -1.76 -26.41
CA SER A 2 -1.06 -1.55 -26.81
C SER A 2 -1.36 -0.05 -26.81
N THR A 3 -1.59 0.46 -28.01
CA THR A 3 -2.14 1.78 -28.33
C THR A 3 -3.55 1.92 -27.74
N GLU A 4 -3.87 3.12 -27.24
CA GLU A 4 -5.22 3.57 -26.85
C GLU A 4 -5.89 2.91 -25.63
N ARG A 5 -5.21 2.88 -24.49
CA ARG A 5 -5.94 3.01 -23.22
C ARG A 5 -6.04 4.48 -22.88
N THR A 6 -7.27 4.99 -22.81
CA THR A 6 -7.59 6.29 -22.22
C THR A 6 -7.09 6.29 -20.78
N GLY A 7 -5.86 6.76 -20.57
CA GLY A 7 -5.18 6.79 -19.26
C GLY A 7 -5.75 7.83 -18.29
N LYS A 8 -7.01 8.24 -18.47
CA LYS A 8 -7.70 9.10 -17.52
C LYS A 8 -8.01 8.27 -16.28
N TRP A 9 -7.25 8.53 -15.23
CA TRP A 9 -7.53 7.99 -13.91
C TRP A 9 -8.74 8.72 -13.35
N GLU A 10 -9.76 7.96 -12.95
CA GLU A 10 -10.92 8.47 -12.24
C GLU A 10 -10.89 7.94 -10.81
N PRO A 11 -10.97 8.82 -9.79
CA PRO A 11 -11.02 8.38 -8.40
C PRO A 11 -12.31 7.59 -8.15
N LEU A 12 -12.16 6.38 -7.62
CA LEU A 12 -13.30 5.60 -7.14
C LEU A 12 -13.56 5.92 -5.67
N ARG A 13 -14.83 5.82 -5.26
CA ARG A 13 -15.19 5.85 -3.85
C ARG A 13 -14.65 4.56 -3.18
N PRO A 14 -14.00 4.67 -2.01
CA PRO A 14 -13.49 3.50 -1.30
C PRO A 14 -14.66 2.78 -0.60
N GLU A 15 -15.24 1.80 -1.29
CA GLU A 15 -16.35 0.98 -0.78
C GLU A 15 -15.93 -0.46 -0.43
N LEU A 16 -14.82 -0.93 -0.99
CA LEU A 16 -14.35 -2.30 -0.83
C LEU A 16 -12.93 -2.34 -0.29
N VAL A 17 -12.66 -3.30 0.60
CA VAL A 17 -11.34 -3.51 1.20
C VAL A 17 -10.74 -4.82 0.73
N VAL A 18 -9.45 -4.78 0.39
CA VAL A 18 -8.65 -5.95 0.03
C VAL A 18 -7.36 -5.97 0.83
N GLU A 19 -6.88 -7.17 1.08
CA GLU A 19 -5.53 -7.41 1.59
C GLU A 19 -4.59 -7.62 0.41
N VAL A 20 -3.45 -6.92 0.42
CA VAL A 20 -2.44 -7.00 -0.63
C VAL A 20 -1.08 -7.32 -0.03
N ALA A 21 -0.31 -8.16 -0.73
CA ALA A 21 1.13 -8.25 -0.54
C ALA A 21 1.81 -7.23 -1.45
N TYR A 22 2.73 -6.46 -0.92
CA TYR A 22 3.53 -5.50 -1.68
C TYR A 22 5.00 -5.59 -1.28
N ASP A 23 5.88 -5.15 -2.17
CA ASP A 23 7.32 -5.11 -1.94
C ASP A 23 7.74 -3.73 -1.42
N HIS A 24 7.43 -2.66 -2.17
CA HIS A 24 7.86 -1.33 -1.83
C HIS A 24 6.75 -0.28 -2.02
N LEU A 25 6.77 0.76 -1.18
CA LEU A 25 5.92 1.94 -1.27
C LEU A 25 6.75 3.18 -1.59
N THR A 26 6.46 3.88 -2.68
CA THR A 26 7.10 5.18 -3.00
C THR A 26 6.04 6.25 -3.20
N GLY A 27 6.10 7.33 -2.42
CA GLY A 27 5.17 8.46 -2.54
C GLY A 27 3.70 8.04 -2.43
N ASN A 28 3.39 7.20 -1.44
CA ASN A 28 2.04 6.68 -1.17
C ASN A 28 1.47 5.78 -2.28
N ARG A 29 2.33 5.18 -3.12
CA ARG A 29 1.93 4.24 -4.16
C ARG A 29 2.73 2.96 -4.07
N PHE A 30 2.06 1.82 -4.27
CA PHE A 30 2.76 0.55 -4.41
C PHE A 30 3.65 0.56 -5.66
N ARG A 31 4.85 0.02 -5.50
CA ARG A 31 5.89 -0.13 -6.51
C ARG A 31 6.35 -1.58 -6.50
N HIS A 32 6.64 -2.08 -7.70
CA HIS A 32 6.95 -3.49 -7.94
C HIS A 32 5.81 -4.41 -7.42
N GLY A 33 5.92 -5.72 -7.64
CA GLY A 33 4.79 -6.66 -7.65
C GLY A 33 3.82 -6.53 -6.45
N THR A 34 2.68 -5.88 -6.66
CA THR A 34 1.56 -5.87 -5.71
C THR A 34 0.62 -7.01 -6.07
N ARG A 35 0.31 -7.88 -5.12
CA ARG A 35 -0.59 -9.02 -5.33
C ARG A 35 -1.79 -8.90 -4.41
N LEU A 36 -2.98 -9.02 -4.99
CA LEU A 36 -4.21 -9.15 -4.22
C LEU A 36 -4.24 -10.54 -3.56
N LEU A 37 -4.37 -10.57 -2.24
CA LEU A 37 -4.45 -11.80 -1.47
C LEU A 37 -5.90 -12.22 -1.26
N ARG A 38 -6.71 -11.34 -0.68
CA ARG A 38 -8.11 -11.63 -0.34
C ARG A 38 -8.96 -10.37 -0.19
N TRP A 39 -10.26 -10.52 -0.37
CA TRP A 39 -11.24 -9.50 0.02
C TRP A 39 -11.44 -9.49 1.54
N ARG A 40 -11.66 -8.31 2.11
CA ARG A 40 -11.89 -8.09 3.54
C ARG A 40 -13.24 -7.39 3.74
N PRO A 41 -14.37 -8.10 3.54
CA PRO A 41 -15.70 -7.52 3.78
C PRO A 41 -15.94 -7.22 5.26
N ASP A 42 -15.11 -7.78 6.15
CA ASP A 42 -15.11 -7.56 7.59
C ASP A 42 -14.52 -6.21 8.02
N LYS A 43 -13.85 -5.48 7.11
CA LYS A 43 -13.14 -4.23 7.42
C LYS A 43 -13.79 -3.05 6.73
N ALA A 44 -14.05 -1.97 7.48
CA ALA A 44 -14.57 -0.75 6.92
C ALA A 44 -13.46 0.01 6.14
N PRO A 45 -13.74 0.60 4.97
CA PRO A 45 -12.75 1.32 4.17
C PRO A 45 -12.06 2.48 4.93
N GLU A 46 -12.77 3.11 5.85
CA GLU A 46 -12.28 4.20 6.71
C GLU A 46 -11.18 3.74 7.68
N GLN A 47 -11.10 2.43 7.94
CA GLN A 47 -10.07 1.82 8.79
C GLN A 47 -8.79 1.48 8.02
N CYS A 48 -8.74 1.69 6.71
CA CYS A 48 -7.55 1.47 5.88
C CYS A 48 -6.67 2.73 5.89
N THR A 49 -5.95 2.94 6.99
CA THR A 49 -5.05 4.09 7.18
C THR A 49 -3.59 3.71 6.94
N PHE A 50 -2.76 4.68 6.55
CA PHE A 50 -1.31 4.50 6.38
C PHE A 50 -0.58 4.17 7.69
N ASP A 51 -1.24 4.36 8.84
CA ASP A 51 -0.72 3.99 10.17
C ASP A 51 -0.49 2.47 10.29
N GLN A 52 -1.17 1.67 9.47
CA GLN A 52 -1.02 0.21 9.40
C GLN A 52 0.21 -0.25 8.65
N LEU A 53 0.83 0.63 7.86
CA LEU A 53 2.07 0.33 7.18
C LEU A 53 3.15 0.48 8.24
N GLU A 54 3.86 -0.61 8.55
CA GLU A 54 5.08 -0.52 9.34
C GLU A 54 5.89 0.63 8.75
N ARG A 55 6.11 1.67 9.57
CA ARG A 55 7.10 2.68 9.25
C ARG A 55 8.38 1.89 9.09
N GLU A 56 8.84 1.68 7.86
CA GLU A 56 10.20 1.27 7.57
C GLU A 56 11.07 2.14 8.47
N LEU A 57 11.61 1.53 9.52
CA LEU A 57 12.50 2.22 10.43
C LEU A 57 13.63 2.68 9.54
N SER A 58 13.76 4.00 9.41
CA SER A 58 14.84 4.56 8.62
C SER A 58 16.16 3.97 9.15
N PRO A 59 17.12 3.58 8.29
CA PRO A 59 18.27 2.76 8.71
C PRO A 59 19.02 3.29 9.93
N HIS A 60 19.07 4.62 10.10
CA HIS A 60 19.68 5.29 11.25
C HIS A 60 18.97 5.00 12.59
N LEU A 61 17.65 4.77 12.57
CA LEU A 61 16.85 4.46 13.75
C LEU A 61 16.96 2.98 14.13
N VAL A 62 17.23 2.11 13.15
CA VAL A 62 17.51 0.68 13.37
C VAL A 62 18.86 0.50 14.05
N ASP A 63 19.87 1.27 13.63
CA ASP A 63 21.21 1.30 14.22
C ASP A 63 21.13 1.67 15.71
N GLU A 64 20.46 2.78 16.03
CA GLU A 64 20.29 3.27 17.41
C GLU A 64 19.54 2.28 18.33
N LEU A 65 18.57 1.53 17.80
CA LEU A 65 17.81 0.51 18.54
C LEU A 65 18.59 -0.80 18.77
N LEU A 66 19.59 -1.11 17.95
CA LEU A 66 20.43 -2.31 18.09
C LEU A 66 21.66 -2.09 18.97
N GLU A 67 22.07 -0.83 19.17
CA GLU A 67 23.18 -0.45 20.04
C GLU A 67 22.79 -0.36 21.53
N HIS A 68 21.54 -0.65 21.88
CA HIS A 68 20.99 -0.57 23.25
C HIS A 68 20.45 -1.91 23.77
#